data_AF-A0A965G5Z3-F1
#
_entry.id   AF-A0A965G5Z3-F1
#
_cell.length_a   1.000
_cell.length_b   1.000
_cell.length_c   1.000
_cell.angle_alpha   90.00
_cell.angle_beta   90.00
_cell.angle_gamma   90.00
#
_symmetry.space_group_name_H-M   'P 1'
#
loop_
_entity.id
_entity.type
_entity.pdbx_description
1 polymer ?
#
loop_
_entity_poly.entity_id
_entity_poly.type
_entity_poly.pdbx_seq_one_letter_code
_entity_poly.pdbx_strand_id
1 'polypeptide(L)'
;MAGTLRKTGWLSWTLTVGSALVLGFGLGRLSAPEPQINKESEPAGVALNEKVLQKSGEVEDRGGSEPAPAVKQDTTTDVLAKAMALTDPKSRNRELENCLSRASLEDVKRALEWASTLPDGAGKRAAMARIMERWGQLDGANAVAYGEKLFAETGNPDLLKDAMRGWGQTNPMASLQYAQSMGVSDGLRRDILRDLVRDWADRSPQAAAAYAASNRLDLGRGGTTALIADRWSKQDPQTAANWAMSLPQGKEQIRALDELVQNWCDLNLQAAADFVSRQQPGVNKDAMVGTLAREVAKQDPASALKWVATIQDGGVQENTAWSIYQRALRRDPEGAQQMLQSSPLPIPTKQSLLAKAAARDNAGTDSRQGVP
;
A
#
# COMPACT_ATOMS: atom_id res chain seq x y z
N MET A 1 -35.87 55.55 -1.38
CA MET A 1 -36.98 55.20 -2.29
C MET A 1 -36.90 53.69 -2.54
N ALA A 2 -37.89 52.93 -2.09
CA ALA A 2 -38.87 52.22 -2.95
C ALA A 2 -38.18 51.14 -3.82
N GLY A 3 -38.32 49.84 -3.52
CA GLY A 3 -39.47 49.01 -3.92
C GLY A 3 -39.03 48.12 -5.11
N THR A 4 -39.47 46.87 -5.32
CA THR A 4 -40.77 46.25 -5.03
C THR A 4 -40.66 44.71 -5.04
N LEU A 5 -41.63 44.00 -4.45
CA LEU A 5 -41.74 42.52 -4.42
C LEU A 5 -42.55 41.94 -5.59
N ARG A 6 -42.29 40.65 -5.96
CA ARG A 6 -43.25 39.49 -6.10
C ARG A 6 -42.77 38.45 -7.16
N LYS A 7 -42.74 37.13 -6.84
CA LYS A 7 -43.73 36.05 -7.19
C LYS A 7 -44.04 35.96 -8.71
N THR A 8 -44.10 34.83 -9.45
CA THR A 8 -44.14 33.35 -9.24
C THR A 8 -43.93 32.66 -10.62
N GLY A 9 -43.76 31.35 -10.86
CA GLY A 9 -43.71 30.14 -10.01
C GLY A 9 -44.07 28.84 -10.79
N TRP A 10 -43.79 27.65 -10.20
CA TRP A 10 -44.22 26.27 -10.59
C TRP A 10 -43.55 25.48 -11.76
N LEU A 11 -43.06 24.29 -11.37
CA LEU A 11 -42.89 22.98 -12.05
C LEU A 11 -42.99 22.82 -13.59
N SER A 12 -41.98 22.11 -14.13
CA SER A 12 -42.21 20.86 -14.89
C SER A 12 -40.99 19.92 -14.80
N TRP A 13 -41.25 18.61 -14.77
CA TRP A 13 -40.23 17.55 -14.90
C TRP A 13 -40.25 17.02 -16.33
N THR A 14 -39.08 16.91 -16.96
CA THR A 14 -38.88 16.03 -18.13
C THR A 14 -37.47 15.43 -18.08
N LEU A 15 -37.39 14.09 -18.17
CA LEU A 15 -36.13 13.40 -18.46
C LEU A 15 -35.64 13.79 -19.86
N THR A 16 -34.34 14.02 -19.99
CA THR A 16 -33.63 13.77 -21.25
C THR A 16 -32.39 12.93 -20.95
N VAL A 17 -32.51 11.61 -21.14
CA VAL A 17 -31.34 10.73 -21.26
C VAL A 17 -30.75 10.99 -22.65
N GLY A 18 -29.48 11.41 -22.70
CA GLY A 18 -28.85 11.86 -23.95
C GLY A 18 -27.32 11.75 -23.90
N SER A 19 -26.83 10.57 -24.29
CA SER A 19 -25.48 10.23 -24.79
C SER A 19 -24.37 11.31 -24.79
N ALA A 20 -23.35 11.11 -23.95
CA ALA A 20 -22.07 11.83 -24.06
C ALA A 20 -20.86 10.98 -23.57
N LEU A 21 -20.64 9.82 -24.20
CA LEU A 21 -19.45 8.98 -24.02
C LEU A 21 -18.56 8.89 -25.28
N VAL A 22 -18.49 10.00 -26.02
CA VAL A 22 -17.49 10.22 -27.07
C VAL A 22 -16.88 11.60 -26.83
N LEU A 23 -15.59 11.62 -26.47
CA LEU A 23 -14.57 12.69 -26.61
C LEU A 23 -13.47 12.51 -25.54
N GLY A 24 -12.71 11.42 -25.68
CA GLY A 24 -11.55 11.12 -24.81
C GLY A 24 -10.51 10.20 -25.46
N PHE A 25 -10.63 9.92 -26.76
CA PHE A 25 -9.78 8.94 -27.48
C PHE A 25 -9.05 9.54 -28.70
N GLY A 26 -8.89 10.85 -28.76
CA GLY A 26 -8.21 11.51 -29.88
C GLY A 26 -7.81 12.95 -29.60
N LEU A 27 -6.62 13.14 -29.02
CA LEU A 27 -5.67 14.24 -29.27
C LEU A 27 -4.46 14.04 -28.33
N GLY A 28 -3.46 13.31 -28.81
CA GLY A 28 -2.29 12.91 -28.00
C GLY A 28 -1.10 12.38 -28.82
N ARG A 29 -1.06 12.68 -30.12
CA ARG A 29 0.15 12.52 -30.95
C ARG A 29 0.66 13.89 -31.32
N LEU A 30 1.65 14.37 -30.57
CA LEU A 30 2.77 15.22 -31.00
C LEU A 30 3.69 15.48 -29.79
N SER A 31 5.00 15.53 -30.03
CA SER A 31 6.03 15.98 -29.07
C SER A 31 6.40 15.03 -27.91
N ALA A 32 6.99 13.89 -28.23
CA ALA A 32 8.08 13.30 -27.43
C ALA A 32 9.25 12.97 -28.37
N PRO A 33 10.52 13.28 -28.03
CA PRO A 33 11.66 13.04 -28.91
C PRO A 33 11.98 11.54 -29.02
N GLU A 34 12.37 11.14 -30.23
CA GLU A 34 12.67 9.76 -30.61
C GLU A 34 13.97 9.26 -29.94
N PRO A 35 13.96 8.14 -29.20
CA PRO A 35 15.17 7.60 -28.60
C PRO A 35 16.04 6.94 -29.67
N GLN A 36 17.24 7.50 -29.90
CA GLN A 36 18.22 6.90 -30.80
C GLN A 36 18.69 5.54 -30.26
N ILE A 37 18.27 4.45 -30.92
CA ILE A 37 18.78 3.11 -30.67
C ILE A 37 20.14 2.98 -31.36
N ASN A 38 21.22 3.20 -30.60
CA ASN A 38 22.56 2.84 -31.04
C ASN A 38 22.65 1.30 -31.15
N LYS A 39 22.87 0.81 -32.36
CA LYS A 39 23.33 -0.56 -32.61
C LYS A 39 24.77 -0.68 -32.11
N GLU A 40 25.06 -1.67 -31.28
CA GLU A 40 26.20 -2.61 -31.46
C GLU A 40 26.33 -3.56 -30.25
N SER A 41 26.13 -4.86 -30.51
CA SER A 41 26.86 -6.04 -29.98
C SER A 41 25.95 -7.28 -29.91
N GLU A 42 25.89 -8.04 -31.01
CA GLU A 42 25.61 -9.48 -30.92
C GLU A 42 26.84 -10.22 -30.34
N PRO A 43 26.67 -11.47 -29.92
CA PRO A 43 27.20 -12.52 -30.80
C PRO A 43 26.32 -13.77 -30.94
N ALA A 44 26.33 -14.32 -32.16
CA ALA A 44 26.14 -15.73 -32.58
C ALA A 44 25.04 -16.60 -31.92
N GLY A 45 24.19 -17.33 -32.64
CA GLY A 45 24.19 -17.66 -34.06
C GLY A 45 24.00 -19.17 -34.27
N VAL A 46 22.80 -19.60 -34.65
CA VAL A 46 22.51 -20.98 -35.12
C VAL A 46 21.57 -20.89 -36.32
N ALA A 47 21.89 -21.62 -37.39
CA ALA A 47 21.30 -21.43 -38.70
C ALA A 47 19.95 -22.15 -38.93
N LEU A 48 19.18 -21.62 -39.86
CA LEU A 48 18.00 -22.23 -40.48
C LEU A 48 18.33 -23.56 -41.17
N ASN A 49 17.34 -24.44 -41.29
CA ASN A 49 17.39 -25.54 -42.24
C ASN A 49 16.03 -25.70 -42.97
N GLU A 50 15.82 -24.85 -43.99
CA GLU A 50 14.75 -25.06 -44.96
C GLU A 50 15.12 -26.26 -45.87
N LYS A 51 14.52 -27.41 -45.60
CA LYS A 51 14.45 -28.52 -46.56
C LYS A 51 13.32 -29.50 -46.17
N VAL A 52 12.24 -29.45 -46.95
CA VAL A 52 11.57 -30.57 -47.64
C VAL A 52 10.20 -30.04 -48.10
N LEU A 53 10.15 -29.68 -49.38
CA LEU A 53 8.92 -29.54 -50.15
C LEU A 53 9.10 -30.38 -51.42
N GLN A 54 8.00 -30.93 -51.91
CA GLN A 54 7.88 -31.84 -53.07
C GLN A 54 8.37 -33.30 -52.87
N LYS A 55 7.41 -34.18 -52.61
CA LYS A 55 6.92 -35.07 -53.69
C LYS A 55 5.46 -35.50 -53.48
N SER A 56 4.76 -35.59 -54.60
CA SER A 56 3.48 -36.27 -54.88
C SER A 56 3.08 -37.40 -53.90
N GLY A 57 1.81 -37.62 -53.56
CA GLY A 57 0.58 -37.06 -54.13
C GLY A 57 -0.33 -38.18 -54.63
N GLU A 58 -1.44 -38.41 -53.94
CA GLU A 58 -2.46 -39.39 -54.32
C GLU A 58 -3.82 -38.91 -53.78
N VAL A 59 -4.87 -39.05 -54.59
CA VAL A 59 -6.24 -38.62 -54.27
C VAL A 59 -7.05 -39.86 -53.97
N GLU A 60 -7.50 -40.03 -52.72
CA GLU A 60 -8.63 -40.91 -52.39
C GLU A 60 -9.74 -40.10 -51.72
N ASP A 61 -10.83 -39.92 -52.46
CA ASP A 61 -12.08 -39.32 -51.98
C ASP A 61 -12.86 -40.34 -51.14
N ARG A 62 -12.93 -40.13 -49.81
CA ARG A 62 -13.91 -40.79 -48.94
C ARG A 62 -14.35 -39.92 -47.77
N GLY A 63 -15.63 -39.55 -47.78
CA GLY A 63 -16.45 -39.36 -46.58
C GLY A 63 -16.38 -37.97 -45.97
N GLY A 64 -17.49 -37.24 -46.05
CA GLY A 64 -17.61 -35.92 -45.43
C GLY A 64 -17.48 -35.98 -43.91
N SER A 65 -16.47 -35.32 -43.38
CA SER A 65 -16.42 -34.93 -41.97
C SER A 65 -17.39 -33.78 -41.75
N GLU A 66 -18.41 -33.97 -40.91
CA GLU A 66 -19.15 -32.85 -40.33
C GLU A 66 -18.15 -31.88 -39.67
N PRO A 67 -18.28 -30.55 -39.87
CA PRO A 67 -17.50 -29.61 -39.11
C PRO A 67 -17.88 -29.75 -37.63
N ALA A 68 -16.92 -30.13 -36.79
CA ALA A 68 -17.12 -30.20 -35.35
C ALA A 68 -17.75 -28.88 -34.85
N PRO A 69 -18.78 -28.92 -33.98
CA PRO A 69 -19.51 -27.73 -33.61
C PRO A 69 -18.57 -26.72 -32.99
N ALA A 70 -18.50 -25.53 -33.59
CA ALA A 70 -17.68 -24.44 -33.10
C ALA A 70 -18.07 -24.13 -31.65
N VAL A 71 -17.18 -24.49 -30.70
CA VAL A 71 -17.34 -24.15 -29.29
C VAL A 71 -17.32 -22.62 -29.23
N LYS A 72 -18.49 -22.02 -29.03
CA LYS A 72 -18.60 -20.58 -28.80
C LYS A 72 -17.77 -20.27 -27.56
N GLN A 73 -16.63 -19.63 -27.76
CA GLN A 73 -15.88 -19.06 -26.66
C GLN A 73 -16.76 -17.99 -26.01
N ASP A 74 -17.01 -18.12 -24.71
CA ASP A 74 -17.72 -17.11 -23.93
C ASP A 74 -17.04 -15.76 -24.15
N THR A 75 -17.81 -14.71 -24.45
CA THR A 75 -17.24 -13.36 -24.50
C THR A 75 -16.82 -12.91 -23.11
N THR A 76 -15.92 -11.95 -23.00
CA THR A 76 -15.53 -11.36 -21.71
C THR A 76 -16.75 -10.91 -20.90
N THR A 77 -17.77 -10.36 -21.57
CA THR A 77 -19.06 -9.98 -20.96
C THR A 77 -19.88 -11.17 -20.45
N ASP A 78 -19.87 -12.32 -21.13
CA ASP A 78 -20.56 -13.53 -20.66
C ASP A 78 -19.91 -14.09 -19.39
N VAL A 79 -18.57 -14.11 -19.34
CA VAL A 79 -17.82 -14.56 -18.16
C VAL A 79 -18.04 -13.62 -16.97
N LEU A 80 -18.02 -12.31 -17.21
CA LEU A 80 -18.32 -11.29 -16.19
C LEU A 80 -19.76 -11.42 -15.65
N ALA A 81 -20.74 -11.68 -16.51
CA ALA A 81 -22.12 -11.94 -16.10
C ALA A 81 -22.24 -13.21 -15.24
N LYS A 82 -21.54 -14.30 -15.61
CA LYS A 82 -21.48 -15.53 -14.80
C LYS A 82 -20.83 -15.28 -13.43
N ALA A 83 -19.74 -14.52 -13.36
CA ALA A 83 -19.12 -14.13 -12.10
C ALA A 83 -20.07 -13.31 -11.20
N MET A 84 -20.85 -12.39 -11.78
CA MET A 84 -21.83 -11.58 -11.06
C MET A 84 -23.02 -12.35 -10.50
N ALA A 85 -23.37 -13.50 -11.09
CA ALA A 85 -24.42 -14.37 -10.58
C ALA A 85 -24.04 -15.07 -9.26
N LEU A 86 -22.76 -15.06 -8.87
CA LEU A 86 -22.29 -15.62 -7.61
C LEU A 86 -22.76 -14.76 -6.43
N THR A 87 -23.49 -15.39 -5.51
CA THR A 87 -24.05 -14.75 -4.30
C THR A 87 -22.95 -14.36 -3.31
N ASP A 88 -22.00 -15.26 -3.03
CA ASP A 88 -20.85 -15.00 -2.17
C ASP A 88 -19.93 -13.91 -2.75
N PRO A 89 -19.71 -12.78 -2.04
CA PRO A 89 -18.85 -11.71 -2.51
C PRO A 89 -17.39 -12.12 -2.75
N LYS A 90 -16.84 -13.07 -1.99
CA LYS A 90 -15.43 -13.49 -2.15
C LYS A 90 -15.23 -14.26 -3.46
N SER A 91 -16.12 -15.20 -3.74
CA SER A 91 -16.15 -15.99 -4.97
C SER A 91 -16.41 -15.11 -6.19
N ARG A 92 -17.40 -14.19 -6.11
CA ARG A 92 -17.64 -13.19 -7.17
C ARG A 92 -16.41 -12.36 -7.49
N ASN A 93 -15.75 -11.79 -6.47
CA ASN A 93 -14.57 -10.96 -6.68
C ASN A 93 -13.40 -11.75 -7.30
N ARG A 94 -13.21 -13.01 -6.90
CA ARG A 94 -12.21 -13.90 -7.48
C ARG A 94 -12.47 -14.17 -8.96
N GLU A 95 -13.71 -14.49 -9.36
CA GLU A 95 -14.00 -14.78 -10.77
C GLU A 95 -13.95 -13.53 -11.66
N LEU A 96 -14.35 -12.37 -11.14
CA LEU A 96 -14.13 -11.08 -11.82
C LEU A 96 -12.62 -10.83 -12.06
N GLU A 97 -11.79 -11.09 -11.06
CA GLU A 97 -10.33 -10.93 -11.14
C GLU A 97 -9.68 -11.95 -12.10
N ASN A 98 -10.07 -13.22 -12.03
CA ASN A 98 -9.65 -14.27 -12.95
C ASN A 98 -9.93 -13.87 -14.41
N CYS A 99 -11.15 -13.44 -14.70
CA CYS A 99 -11.58 -12.98 -16.02
C CYS A 99 -10.77 -11.77 -16.49
N LEU A 100 -10.69 -10.72 -15.67
CA LEU A 100 -10.06 -9.46 -16.05
C LEU A 100 -8.53 -9.53 -16.11
N SER A 101 -7.88 -10.45 -15.39
CA SER A 101 -6.41 -10.63 -15.38
C SER A 101 -5.79 -10.82 -16.78
N ARG A 102 -6.59 -11.33 -17.73
CA ARG A 102 -6.18 -11.59 -19.13
C ARG A 102 -6.90 -10.69 -20.16
N ALA A 103 -7.84 -9.85 -19.72
CA ALA A 103 -8.61 -8.98 -20.61
C ALA A 103 -7.69 -8.00 -21.37
N SER A 104 -7.98 -7.78 -22.66
CA SER A 104 -7.36 -6.73 -23.46
C SER A 104 -7.94 -5.34 -23.15
N LEU A 105 -7.37 -4.28 -23.74
CA LEU A 105 -7.94 -2.93 -23.61
C LEU A 105 -9.33 -2.81 -24.29
N GLU A 106 -9.60 -3.62 -25.32
CA GLU A 106 -10.92 -3.70 -25.96
C GLU A 106 -11.93 -4.42 -25.07
N ASP A 107 -11.50 -5.49 -24.38
CA ASP A 107 -12.32 -6.18 -23.39
C ASP A 107 -12.65 -5.31 -22.19
N VAL A 108 -11.69 -4.49 -21.73
CA VAL A 108 -11.91 -3.49 -20.67
C VAL A 108 -12.98 -2.47 -21.08
N LYS A 109 -12.98 -2.01 -22.33
CA LYS A 109 -14.02 -1.10 -22.85
C LYS A 109 -15.40 -1.76 -22.85
N ARG A 110 -15.51 -2.98 -23.40
CA ARG A 110 -16.75 -3.78 -23.34
C ARG A 110 -17.23 -4.03 -21.91
N ALA A 111 -16.31 -4.34 -21.00
CA ALA A 111 -16.61 -4.58 -19.59
C ALA A 111 -17.10 -3.30 -18.90
N LEU A 112 -16.52 -2.13 -19.21
CA LEU A 112 -16.95 -0.84 -18.66
C LEU A 112 -18.36 -0.45 -19.16
N GLU A 113 -18.63 -0.64 -20.45
CA GLU A 113 -19.96 -0.45 -21.04
C GLU A 113 -20.99 -1.36 -20.35
N TRP A 114 -20.72 -2.66 -20.25
CA TRP A 114 -21.57 -3.61 -19.53
C TRP A 114 -21.79 -3.22 -18.06
N ALA A 115 -20.71 -2.89 -17.33
CA ALA A 115 -20.80 -2.52 -15.91
C ALA A 115 -21.61 -1.24 -15.69
N SER A 116 -21.66 -0.33 -16.67
CA SER A 116 -22.51 0.87 -16.59
C SER A 116 -24.01 0.53 -16.57
N THR A 117 -24.42 -0.56 -17.23
CA THR A 117 -25.82 -1.05 -17.29
C THR A 117 -26.28 -1.76 -16.02
N LEU A 118 -25.36 -2.14 -15.13
CA LEU A 118 -25.71 -2.84 -13.89
C LEU A 118 -26.52 -1.91 -12.95
N PRO A 119 -27.49 -2.45 -12.19
CA PRO A 119 -28.14 -1.73 -11.11
C PRO A 119 -27.14 -1.24 -10.06
N ASP A 120 -27.38 -0.06 -9.51
CA ASP A 120 -26.51 0.50 -8.47
C ASP A 120 -26.52 -0.36 -7.21
N GLY A 121 -25.33 -0.62 -6.66
CA GLY A 121 -25.19 -1.52 -5.51
C GLY A 121 -23.76 -2.04 -5.33
N ALA A 122 -23.62 -3.04 -4.45
CA ALA A 122 -22.31 -3.66 -4.17
C ALA A 122 -21.74 -4.41 -5.38
N GLY A 123 -22.59 -5.02 -6.22
CA GLY A 123 -22.16 -5.74 -7.42
C GLY A 123 -21.52 -4.81 -8.45
N LYS A 124 -22.22 -3.74 -8.86
CA LYS A 124 -21.70 -2.72 -9.79
C LYS A 124 -20.38 -2.11 -9.32
N ARG A 125 -20.27 -1.77 -8.03
CA ARG A 125 -19.03 -1.25 -7.44
C ARG A 125 -17.89 -2.25 -7.51
N ALA A 126 -18.13 -3.53 -7.20
CA ALA A 126 -17.11 -4.57 -7.29
C ALA A 126 -16.64 -4.81 -8.74
N ALA A 127 -17.56 -4.83 -9.70
CA ALA A 127 -17.24 -4.94 -11.13
C ALA A 127 -16.41 -3.73 -11.59
N MET A 128 -16.89 -2.50 -11.35
CA MET A 128 -16.18 -1.27 -11.73
C MET A 128 -14.79 -1.19 -11.10
N ALA A 129 -14.62 -1.54 -9.83
CA ALA A 129 -13.31 -1.54 -9.17
C ALA A 129 -12.30 -2.46 -9.87
N ARG A 130 -12.69 -3.70 -10.19
CA ARG A 130 -11.82 -4.66 -10.91
C ARG A 130 -11.54 -4.22 -12.35
N ILE A 131 -12.52 -3.63 -13.04
CA ILE A 131 -12.36 -3.11 -14.41
C ILE A 131 -11.39 -1.92 -14.42
N MET A 132 -11.53 -0.98 -13.48
CA MET A 132 -10.66 0.19 -13.36
C MET A 132 -9.23 -0.20 -12.98
N GLU A 133 -9.06 -1.17 -12.08
CA GLU A 133 -7.75 -1.74 -11.75
C GLU A 133 -7.10 -2.40 -12.97
N ARG A 134 -7.85 -3.19 -13.75
CA ARG A 134 -7.34 -3.77 -15.01
C ARG A 134 -7.03 -2.73 -16.07
N TRP A 135 -7.86 -1.70 -16.22
CA TRP A 135 -7.58 -0.60 -17.14
C TRP A 135 -6.29 0.12 -16.72
N GLY A 136 -6.12 0.39 -15.42
CA GLY A 136 -4.91 0.96 -14.86
C GLY A 136 -3.64 0.20 -15.23
N GLN A 137 -3.67 -1.14 -15.16
CA GLN A 137 -2.55 -2.00 -15.55
C GLN A 137 -2.16 -1.84 -17.02
N LEU A 138 -3.14 -1.69 -17.91
CA LEU A 138 -2.95 -1.69 -19.37
C LEU A 138 -2.67 -0.29 -19.96
N ASP A 139 -3.34 0.74 -19.44
CA ASP A 139 -3.38 2.09 -19.99
C ASP A 139 -3.68 3.09 -18.87
N GLY A 140 -2.75 3.18 -17.92
CA GLY A 140 -2.90 3.89 -16.65
C GLY A 140 -3.31 5.35 -16.78
N ALA A 141 -2.72 6.09 -17.73
CA ALA A 141 -3.03 7.51 -17.91
C ALA A 141 -4.50 7.75 -18.32
N ASN A 142 -5.04 6.96 -19.25
CA ASN A 142 -6.43 7.10 -19.68
C ASN A 142 -7.42 6.54 -18.65
N ALA A 143 -7.06 5.44 -17.96
CA ALA A 143 -7.85 4.90 -16.85
C ALA A 143 -8.01 5.93 -15.72
N VAL A 144 -6.92 6.62 -15.38
CA VAL A 144 -6.91 7.63 -14.32
C VAL A 144 -7.63 8.90 -14.75
N ALA A 145 -7.46 9.38 -15.98
CA ALA A 145 -8.23 10.52 -16.50
C ALA A 145 -9.75 10.26 -16.47
N TYR A 146 -10.18 9.02 -16.75
CA TYR A 146 -11.59 8.62 -16.59
C TYR A 146 -12.01 8.58 -15.11
N GLY A 147 -11.16 8.07 -14.22
CA GLY A 147 -11.37 8.10 -12.78
C GLY A 147 -11.48 9.53 -12.20
N GLU A 148 -10.65 10.46 -12.67
CA GLU A 148 -10.69 11.87 -12.26
C GLU A 148 -11.99 12.54 -12.71
N LYS A 149 -12.47 12.26 -13.93
CA LYS A 149 -13.79 12.72 -14.40
C LYS A 149 -14.91 12.23 -13.49
N LEU A 150 -14.96 10.92 -13.19
CA LEU A 150 -15.98 10.37 -12.28
C LEU A 150 -15.87 10.93 -10.85
N PHE A 151 -14.65 11.19 -10.36
CA PHE A 151 -14.44 11.85 -9.07
C PHE A 151 -14.98 13.29 -9.07
N ALA A 152 -14.77 14.06 -10.15
CA ALA A 152 -15.32 15.41 -10.29
C ALA A 152 -16.86 15.42 -10.36
N GLU A 153 -17.47 14.41 -10.97
CA GLU A 153 -18.93 14.28 -11.10
C GLU A 153 -19.61 13.77 -9.81
N THR A 154 -18.95 12.91 -9.03
CA THR A 154 -19.58 12.17 -7.91
C THR A 154 -19.01 12.50 -6.53
N GLY A 155 -17.82 13.09 -6.45
CA GLY A 155 -17.06 13.25 -5.21
C GLY A 155 -16.50 11.95 -4.60
N ASN A 156 -16.72 10.78 -5.22
CA ASN A 156 -16.18 9.51 -4.73
C ASN A 156 -14.84 9.16 -5.43
N PRO A 157 -13.72 9.06 -4.68
CA PRO A 157 -12.42 8.75 -5.26
C PRO A 157 -12.16 7.25 -5.49
N ASP A 158 -13.04 6.32 -5.10
CA ASP A 158 -12.77 4.87 -5.12
C ASP A 158 -12.24 4.38 -6.48
N LEU A 159 -12.95 4.67 -7.57
CA LEU A 159 -12.58 4.21 -8.92
C LEU A 159 -11.30 4.88 -9.45
N LEU A 160 -11.03 6.12 -9.03
CA LEU A 160 -9.77 6.80 -9.29
C LEU A 160 -8.61 6.10 -8.57
N LYS A 161 -8.81 5.72 -7.30
CA LYS A 161 -7.82 4.95 -6.53
C LYS A 161 -7.57 3.57 -7.12
N ASP A 162 -8.60 2.91 -7.65
CA ASP A 162 -8.47 1.60 -8.28
C ASP A 162 -7.68 1.67 -9.61
N ALA A 163 -7.94 2.67 -10.46
CA ALA A 163 -7.13 2.93 -11.65
C ALA A 163 -5.67 3.29 -11.31
N MET A 164 -5.45 4.15 -10.31
CA MET A 164 -4.10 4.47 -9.83
C MET A 164 -3.39 3.21 -9.31
N ARG A 165 -4.07 2.35 -8.54
CA ARG A 165 -3.50 1.08 -8.06
C ARG A 165 -3.07 0.20 -9.23
N GLY A 166 -3.94 0.01 -10.22
CA GLY A 166 -3.64 -0.76 -11.42
C GLY A 166 -2.41 -0.24 -12.16
N TRP A 167 -2.32 1.08 -12.34
CA TRP A 167 -1.14 1.70 -12.96
C TRP A 167 0.13 1.49 -12.13
N GLY A 168 0.04 1.59 -10.80
CA GLY A 168 1.14 1.32 -9.88
C GLY A 168 1.59 -0.15 -9.82
N GLN A 169 0.82 -1.08 -10.37
CA GLN A 169 1.22 -2.49 -10.50
C GLN A 169 2.16 -2.72 -11.69
N THR A 170 1.96 -2.00 -12.81
CA THR A 170 2.75 -2.17 -14.04
C THR A 170 3.80 -1.08 -14.25
N ASN A 171 3.55 0.14 -13.76
CA ASN A 171 4.49 1.26 -13.83
C ASN A 171 4.42 2.15 -12.57
N PRO A 172 5.01 1.69 -11.44
CA PRO A 172 4.98 2.42 -10.17
C PRO A 172 5.56 3.83 -10.28
N MET A 173 6.67 4.01 -11.00
CA MET A 173 7.32 5.33 -11.14
C MET A 173 6.42 6.36 -11.83
N ALA A 174 5.79 6.00 -12.96
CA ALA A 174 4.88 6.90 -13.66
C ALA A 174 3.62 7.19 -12.81
N SER A 175 3.06 6.18 -12.14
CA SER A 175 1.89 6.37 -11.27
C SER A 175 2.17 7.32 -10.09
N LEU A 176 3.36 7.23 -9.48
CA LEU A 176 3.78 8.12 -8.39
C LEU A 176 4.04 9.54 -8.88
N GLN A 177 4.72 9.70 -10.01
CA GLN A 177 4.97 11.00 -10.63
C GLN A 177 3.65 11.70 -10.98
N TYR A 178 2.69 10.97 -11.55
CA TYR A 178 1.36 11.50 -11.84
C TYR A 178 0.62 11.86 -10.55
N ALA A 179 0.63 10.98 -9.54
CA ALA A 179 -0.01 11.23 -8.25
C ALA A 179 0.45 12.54 -7.60
N GLN A 180 1.72 12.92 -7.75
CA GLN A 180 2.25 14.18 -7.21
C GLN A 180 1.64 15.43 -7.86
N SER A 181 1.23 15.37 -9.14
CA SER A 181 0.68 16.52 -9.88
C SER A 181 -0.86 16.58 -9.91
N MET A 182 -1.56 15.57 -9.38
CA MET A 182 -3.03 15.49 -9.43
C MET A 182 -3.73 16.69 -8.79
N GLY A 183 -4.78 17.18 -9.45
CA GLY A 183 -5.66 18.28 -9.02
C GLY A 183 -6.63 17.94 -7.88
N VAL A 184 -6.27 17.00 -7.01
CA VAL A 184 -7.07 16.55 -5.86
C VAL A 184 -6.64 17.24 -4.57
N SER A 185 -7.41 17.07 -3.48
CA SER A 185 -7.03 17.57 -2.16
C SER A 185 -5.75 16.91 -1.63
N ASP A 186 -4.95 17.63 -0.85
CA ASP A 186 -3.69 17.11 -0.31
C ASP A 186 -3.87 15.85 0.55
N GLY A 187 -5.03 15.71 1.21
CA GLY A 187 -5.41 14.49 1.94
C GLY A 187 -5.50 13.29 1.00
N LEU A 188 -6.32 13.40 -0.04
CA LEU A 188 -6.48 12.34 -1.03
C LEU A 188 -5.18 12.05 -1.79
N ARG A 189 -4.39 13.09 -2.13
CA ARG A 189 -3.08 12.92 -2.77
C ARG A 189 -2.13 12.08 -1.92
N ARG A 190 -2.00 12.40 -0.63
CA ARG A 190 -1.17 11.63 0.32
C ARG A 190 -1.65 10.19 0.49
N ASP A 191 -2.96 9.97 0.51
CA ASP A 191 -3.52 8.63 0.65
C ASP A 191 -3.29 7.78 -0.61
N ILE A 192 -3.44 8.36 -1.81
CA ILE A 192 -3.06 7.70 -3.09
C ILE A 192 -1.57 7.37 -3.10
N LEU A 193 -0.70 8.33 -2.79
CA LEU A 193 0.75 8.11 -2.73
C LEU A 193 1.13 7.02 -1.71
N ARG A 194 0.48 6.99 -0.54
CA ARG A 194 0.72 5.96 0.48
C ARG A 194 0.27 4.58 0.03
N ASP A 195 -0.90 4.47 -0.61
CA ASP A 195 -1.38 3.21 -1.17
C ASP A 195 -0.44 2.70 -2.27
N LEU A 196 0.04 3.56 -3.18
CA LEU A 196 0.99 3.19 -4.23
C LEU A 196 2.34 2.71 -3.69
N VAL A 197 2.93 3.44 -2.74
CA VAL A 197 4.23 3.06 -2.13
C VAL A 197 4.09 1.76 -1.35
N ARG A 198 3.00 1.58 -0.58
CA ARG A 198 2.73 0.33 0.13
C ARG A 198 2.66 -0.84 -0.83
N ASP A 199 1.81 -0.73 -1.85
CA ASP A 199 1.56 -1.80 -2.80
C ASP A 199 2.82 -2.12 -3.64
N TRP A 200 3.69 -1.14 -3.90
CA TRP A 200 5.01 -1.36 -4.50
C TRP A 200 5.98 -2.05 -3.54
N ALA A 201 6.04 -1.62 -2.27
CA ALA A 201 6.88 -2.24 -1.24
C ALA A 201 6.45 -3.68 -0.93
N ASP A 202 5.14 -3.98 -1.00
CA ASP A 202 4.61 -5.34 -0.83
C ASP A 202 5.02 -6.27 -2.00
N ARG A 203 5.25 -5.75 -3.22
CA ARG A 203 5.66 -6.53 -4.41
C ARG A 203 7.16 -6.57 -4.69
N SER A 204 7.88 -5.49 -4.39
CA SER A 204 9.27 -5.26 -4.81
C SER A 204 9.96 -4.27 -3.86
N PRO A 205 10.17 -4.63 -2.59
CA PRO A 205 10.63 -3.70 -1.56
C PRO A 205 12.01 -3.10 -1.87
N GLN A 206 12.91 -3.84 -2.52
CA GLN A 206 14.21 -3.35 -2.99
C GLN A 206 14.06 -2.18 -3.98
N ALA A 207 13.09 -2.27 -4.91
CA ALA A 207 12.86 -1.23 -5.92
C ALA A 207 12.19 0.01 -5.31
N ALA A 208 11.22 -0.19 -4.42
CA ALA A 208 10.61 0.89 -3.65
C ALA A 208 11.64 1.61 -2.76
N ALA A 209 12.53 0.86 -2.11
CA ALA A 209 13.65 1.36 -1.31
C ALA A 209 14.64 2.19 -2.13
N ALA A 210 15.04 1.70 -3.30
CA ALA A 210 15.93 2.43 -4.21
C ALA A 210 15.28 3.74 -4.70
N TYR A 211 13.98 3.72 -5.02
CA TYR A 211 13.23 4.92 -5.37
C TYR A 211 13.18 5.94 -4.21
N ALA A 212 12.89 5.48 -2.99
CA ALA A 212 12.79 6.33 -1.81
C ALA A 212 14.13 6.98 -1.39
N ALA A 213 15.27 6.38 -1.75
CA ALA A 213 16.59 6.97 -1.52
C ALA A 213 16.80 8.27 -2.32
N SER A 214 16.24 8.34 -3.54
CA SER A 214 16.36 9.49 -4.44
C SER A 214 15.14 10.42 -4.46
N ASN A 215 13.97 9.95 -4.00
CA ASN A 215 12.69 10.66 -4.13
C ASN A 215 12.02 10.82 -2.76
N ARG A 216 11.93 12.07 -2.28
CA ARG A 216 11.22 12.40 -1.03
C ARG A 216 9.75 12.63 -1.34
N LEU A 217 8.89 11.71 -0.93
CA LEU A 217 7.43 11.88 -0.97
C LEU A 217 6.94 12.38 0.40
N ASP A 218 6.07 13.39 0.42
CA ASP A 218 5.30 13.69 1.63
C ASP A 218 4.14 12.69 1.75
N LEU A 219 4.29 11.70 2.64
CA LEU A 219 3.22 10.76 3.00
C LEU A 219 2.56 11.13 4.36
N GLY A 220 2.92 12.28 4.94
CA GLY A 220 2.58 12.67 6.30
C GLY A 220 3.44 11.95 7.35
N ARG A 221 2.81 11.55 8.47
CA ARG A 221 3.51 10.84 9.56
C ARG A 221 4.04 9.48 9.09
N GLY A 222 5.21 9.09 9.59
CA GLY A 222 5.91 7.86 9.20
C GLY A 222 6.89 8.09 8.03
N GLY A 223 6.42 8.69 6.93
CA GLY A 223 7.22 8.90 5.72
C GLY A 223 7.41 7.64 4.87
N THR A 224 7.95 7.81 3.67
CA THR A 224 8.17 6.71 2.69
C THR A 224 9.03 5.59 3.25
N THR A 225 10.08 5.96 3.98
CA THR A 225 11.11 5.04 4.46
C THR A 225 10.58 4.09 5.53
N ALA A 226 9.84 4.60 6.52
CA ALA A 226 9.22 3.76 7.55
C ALA A 226 8.13 2.85 6.97
N LEU A 227 7.37 3.33 5.98
CA LEU A 227 6.38 2.50 5.28
C LEU A 227 7.03 1.33 4.51
N ILE A 228 8.15 1.56 3.83
CA ILE A 228 8.90 0.49 3.16
C ILE A 228 9.51 -0.47 4.19
N ALA A 229 10.04 0.04 5.30
CA ALA A 229 10.55 -0.78 6.40
C ALA A 229 9.45 -1.69 6.99
N ASP A 230 8.25 -1.16 7.22
CA ASP A 230 7.08 -1.92 7.69
C ASP A 230 6.75 -3.11 6.77
N ARG A 231 6.77 -2.89 5.45
CA ARG A 231 6.40 -3.92 4.47
C ARG A 231 7.51 -4.92 4.20
N TRP A 232 8.73 -4.44 4.07
CA TRP A 232 9.87 -5.32 3.84
C TRP A 232 10.16 -6.19 5.06
N SER A 233 10.10 -5.65 6.28
CA SER A 233 10.37 -6.43 7.51
C SER A 233 9.40 -7.58 7.76
N LYS A 234 8.17 -7.50 7.24
CA LYS A 234 7.18 -8.59 7.28
C LYS A 234 7.47 -9.74 6.30
N GLN A 235 8.36 -9.54 5.33
CA GLN A 235 8.73 -10.52 4.31
C GLN A 235 10.15 -11.05 4.52
N ASP A 236 11.10 -10.13 4.69
CA ASP A 236 12.53 -10.40 4.91
C ASP A 236 13.11 -9.32 5.85
N PRO A 237 13.03 -9.53 7.18
CA PRO A 237 13.52 -8.56 8.14
C PRO A 237 15.05 -8.41 8.11
N GLN A 238 15.80 -9.43 7.68
CA GLN A 238 17.26 -9.36 7.64
C GLN A 238 17.76 -8.43 6.52
N THR A 239 17.19 -8.55 5.32
CA THR A 239 17.55 -7.65 4.21
C THR A 239 16.97 -6.26 4.42
N ALA A 240 15.75 -6.14 4.95
CA ALA A 240 15.17 -4.86 5.33
C ALA A 240 16.04 -4.12 6.37
N ALA A 241 16.67 -4.85 7.31
CA ALA A 241 17.51 -4.26 8.35
C ALA A 241 18.83 -3.73 7.78
N ASN A 242 19.44 -4.47 6.86
CA ASN A 242 20.64 -4.04 6.15
C ASN A 242 20.36 -2.76 5.36
N TRP A 243 19.19 -2.67 4.69
CA TRP A 243 18.77 -1.44 4.03
C TRP A 243 18.52 -0.30 5.03
N ALA A 244 17.77 -0.51 6.11
CA ALA A 244 17.49 0.53 7.09
C ALA A 244 18.79 1.07 7.74
N MET A 245 19.76 0.21 8.01
CA MET A 245 21.10 0.61 8.49
C MET A 245 21.94 1.38 7.44
N SER A 246 21.67 1.21 6.14
CA SER A 246 22.35 1.95 5.06
C SER A 246 21.82 3.37 4.82
N LEU A 247 20.69 3.72 5.41
CA LEU A 247 20.07 5.04 5.27
C LEU A 247 20.96 6.15 5.87
N PRO A 248 20.84 7.40 5.37
CA PRO A 248 21.47 8.55 6.01
C PRO A 248 21.02 8.69 7.48
N GLN A 249 21.98 8.92 8.38
CA GLN A 249 21.71 9.08 9.81
C GLN A 249 20.69 10.19 10.08
N GLY A 250 19.70 9.89 10.92
CA GLY A 250 18.67 10.84 11.30
C GLY A 250 17.33 10.18 11.62
N LYS A 251 16.29 11.01 11.74
CA LYS A 251 14.95 10.60 12.22
C LYS A 251 14.28 9.53 11.34
N GLU A 252 14.48 9.58 10.02
CA GLU A 252 13.88 8.60 9.11
C GLU A 252 14.56 7.22 9.20
N GLN A 253 15.88 7.17 9.43
CA GLN A 253 16.58 5.91 9.72
C GLN A 253 16.09 5.30 11.02
N ILE A 254 16.01 6.11 12.10
CA ILE A 254 15.57 5.62 13.41
C ILE A 254 14.14 5.05 13.33
N ARG A 255 13.21 5.75 12.67
CA ARG A 255 11.84 5.23 12.43
C ARG A 255 11.84 3.92 11.64
N ALA A 256 12.63 3.82 10.58
CA ALA A 256 12.71 2.60 9.79
C ALA A 256 13.24 1.41 10.61
N LEU A 257 14.21 1.65 11.50
CA LEU A 257 14.72 0.65 12.43
C LEU A 257 13.70 0.28 13.52
N ASP A 258 12.92 1.23 14.03
CA ASP A 258 11.87 0.99 15.02
C ASP A 258 10.74 0.11 14.46
N GLU A 259 10.15 0.47 13.31
CA GLU A 259 9.11 -0.35 12.65
C GLU A 259 9.62 -1.76 12.35
N LEU A 260 10.89 -1.86 11.90
CA LEU A 260 11.52 -3.13 11.57
C LEU A 260 11.74 -4.02 12.79
N VAL A 261 12.28 -3.48 13.89
CA VAL A 261 12.52 -4.28 15.11
C VAL A 261 11.19 -4.70 15.72
N GLN A 262 10.14 -3.87 15.68
CA GLN A 262 8.81 -4.26 16.11
C GLN A 262 8.26 -5.45 15.30
N ASN A 263 8.22 -5.34 13.96
CA ASN A 263 7.74 -6.42 13.10
C ASN A 263 8.60 -7.69 13.22
N TRP A 264 9.92 -7.56 13.38
CA TRP A 264 10.79 -8.71 13.61
C TRP A 264 10.55 -9.36 14.97
N CYS A 265 10.24 -8.59 16.03
CA CYS A 265 9.86 -9.15 17.33
C CYS A 265 8.55 -9.95 17.26
N ASP A 266 7.55 -9.45 16.53
CA ASP A 266 6.26 -10.13 16.31
C ASP A 266 6.42 -11.42 15.47
N LEU A 267 7.41 -11.48 14.56
CA LEU A 267 7.75 -12.70 13.78
C LEU A 267 8.63 -13.69 14.55
N ASN A 268 9.73 -13.21 15.14
CA ASN A 268 10.72 -14.01 15.87
C ASN A 268 11.56 -13.11 16.79
N LEU A 269 11.11 -12.97 18.04
CA LEU A 269 11.76 -12.20 19.10
C LEU A 269 13.25 -12.56 19.32
N GLN A 270 13.63 -13.84 19.24
CA GLN A 270 15.02 -14.26 19.45
C GLN A 270 15.91 -13.77 18.31
N ALA A 271 15.49 -13.95 17.06
CA ALA A 271 16.25 -13.47 15.89
C ALA A 271 16.40 -11.94 15.89
N ALA A 272 15.35 -11.21 16.29
CA ALA A 272 15.42 -9.77 16.49
C ALA A 272 16.41 -9.38 17.60
N ALA A 273 16.37 -10.05 18.75
CA ALA A 273 17.31 -9.83 19.85
C ALA A 273 18.77 -10.12 19.46
N ASP A 274 19.02 -11.20 18.72
CA ASP A 274 20.34 -11.56 18.21
C ASP A 274 20.86 -10.56 17.18
N PHE A 275 19.97 -10.04 16.32
CA PHE A 275 20.31 -8.96 15.39
C PHE A 275 20.70 -7.67 16.14
N VAL A 276 19.87 -7.19 17.07
CA VAL A 276 20.10 -5.96 17.85
C VAL A 276 21.36 -6.07 18.72
N SER A 277 21.60 -7.24 19.34
CA SER A 277 22.80 -7.50 20.15
C SER A 277 24.11 -7.29 19.39
N ARG A 278 24.15 -7.73 18.12
CA ARG A 278 25.34 -7.67 17.25
C ARG A 278 25.66 -6.28 16.69
N GLN A 279 24.77 -5.30 16.86
CA GLN A 279 24.99 -3.95 16.34
C GLN A 279 26.11 -3.22 17.09
N GLN A 280 26.80 -2.29 16.41
CA GLN A 280 27.79 -1.43 17.05
C GLN A 280 27.11 -0.46 18.04
N PRO A 281 27.75 -0.10 19.17
CA PRO A 281 27.22 0.91 20.09
C PRO A 281 26.96 2.26 19.41
N GLY A 282 25.92 2.97 19.86
CA GLY A 282 25.51 4.27 19.32
C GLY A 282 23.99 4.40 19.14
N VAL A 283 23.55 5.56 18.66
CA VAL A 283 22.14 5.99 18.59
C VAL A 283 21.21 4.95 17.96
N ASN A 284 21.62 4.30 16.87
CA ASN A 284 20.80 3.29 16.20
C ASN A 284 20.61 2.04 17.08
N LYS A 285 21.66 1.58 17.77
CA LYS A 285 21.55 0.45 18.70
C LYS A 285 20.68 0.80 19.90
N ASP A 286 20.86 1.98 20.47
CA ASP A 286 20.06 2.46 21.60
C ASP A 286 18.57 2.56 21.27
N ALA A 287 18.21 3.06 20.08
CA ALA A 287 16.84 3.08 19.58
C ALA A 287 16.28 1.65 19.42
N MET A 288 17.01 0.77 18.73
CA MET A 288 16.62 -0.63 18.50
C MET A 288 16.47 -1.43 19.80
N VAL A 289 17.38 -1.27 20.76
CA VAL A 289 17.27 -1.87 22.10
C VAL A 289 16.06 -1.29 22.84
N GLY A 290 15.80 0.01 22.69
CA GLY A 290 14.60 0.65 23.23
C GLY A 290 13.30 0.01 22.72
N THR A 291 13.22 -0.25 21.42
CA THR A 291 12.06 -0.91 20.79
C THR A 291 11.97 -2.38 21.19
N LEU A 292 13.07 -3.14 21.11
CA LEU A 292 13.14 -4.53 21.59
C LEU A 292 12.70 -4.66 23.05
N ALA A 293 13.15 -3.77 23.94
CA ALA A 293 12.77 -3.81 25.35
C ALA A 293 11.26 -3.56 25.55
N ARG A 294 10.65 -2.64 24.80
CA ARG A 294 9.18 -2.43 24.84
C ARG A 294 8.40 -3.65 24.36
N GLU A 295 8.95 -4.37 23.39
CA GLU A 295 8.38 -5.62 22.86
C GLU A 295 8.50 -6.78 23.86
N VAL A 296 9.69 -7.03 24.42
CA VAL A 296 9.91 -8.00 25.50
C VAL A 296 8.98 -7.70 26.70
N ALA A 297 8.79 -6.43 27.05
CA ALA A 297 7.92 -6.01 28.14
C ALA A 297 6.43 -6.27 27.93
N LYS A 298 5.98 -6.66 26.72
CA LYS A 298 4.62 -7.17 26.52
C LYS A 298 4.40 -8.47 27.30
N GLN A 299 5.46 -9.27 27.53
CA GLN A 299 5.42 -10.59 28.18
C GLN A 299 6.21 -10.61 29.51
N ASP A 300 7.48 -10.17 29.49
CA ASP A 300 8.37 -10.13 30.66
C ASP A 300 8.97 -8.72 30.84
N PRO A 301 8.31 -7.83 31.61
CA PRO A 301 8.81 -6.49 31.86
C PRO A 301 10.07 -6.46 32.74
N ALA A 302 10.35 -7.51 33.53
CA ALA A 302 11.54 -7.57 34.39
C ALA A 302 12.80 -7.86 33.55
N SER A 303 12.73 -8.82 32.62
CA SER A 303 13.84 -9.04 31.67
C SER A 303 13.96 -7.92 30.65
N ALA A 304 12.89 -7.22 30.30
CA ALA A 304 12.97 -6.02 29.47
C ALA A 304 13.86 -4.93 30.10
N LEU A 305 13.82 -4.71 31.42
CA LEU A 305 14.70 -3.73 32.08
C LEU A 305 16.19 -4.11 32.02
N LYS A 306 16.54 -5.39 31.77
CA LYS A 306 17.93 -5.80 31.51
C LYS A 306 18.42 -5.27 30.16
N TRP A 307 17.57 -5.30 29.12
CA TRP A 307 17.85 -4.67 27.84
C TRP A 307 17.95 -3.15 27.97
N VAL A 308 17.04 -2.52 28.72
CA VAL A 308 17.12 -1.07 28.94
C VAL A 308 18.44 -0.64 29.58
N ALA A 309 18.99 -1.44 30.51
CA ALA A 309 20.29 -1.17 31.12
C ALA A 309 21.49 -1.22 30.13
N THR A 310 21.34 -1.75 28.92
CA THR A 310 22.40 -1.71 27.88
C THR A 310 22.32 -0.47 26.99
N ILE A 311 21.30 0.38 27.13
CA ILE A 311 21.15 1.62 26.38
C ILE A 311 22.13 2.68 26.92
N GLN A 312 22.94 3.28 26.06
CA GLN A 312 23.97 4.25 26.43
C GLN A 312 23.43 5.67 26.55
N ASP A 313 22.56 6.11 25.65
CA ASP A 313 21.87 7.39 25.75
C ASP A 313 20.90 7.38 26.96
N GLY A 314 21.21 8.20 27.97
CA GLY A 314 20.43 8.28 29.20
C GLY A 314 18.98 8.72 29.00
N GLY A 315 18.70 9.53 27.98
CA GLY A 315 17.35 9.96 27.64
C GLY A 315 16.53 8.84 27.01
N VAL A 316 17.10 8.08 26.08
CA VAL A 316 16.47 6.88 25.50
C VAL A 316 16.29 5.80 26.56
N GLN A 317 17.27 5.62 27.45
CA GLN A 317 17.22 4.69 28.57
C GLN A 317 16.06 5.04 29.52
N GLU A 318 16.00 6.27 30.02
CA GLU A 318 14.98 6.72 30.97
C GLU A 318 13.57 6.68 30.36
N ASN A 319 13.41 7.14 29.12
CA ASN A 319 12.11 7.11 28.43
C ASN A 319 11.62 5.68 28.18
N THR A 320 12.52 4.76 27.82
CA THR A 320 12.17 3.34 27.63
C THR A 320 11.83 2.67 28.96
N ALA A 321 12.64 2.89 29.99
CA ALA A 321 12.38 2.37 31.33
C ALA A 321 11.03 2.88 31.87
N TRP A 322 10.72 4.17 31.67
CA TRP A 322 9.44 4.76 32.05
C TRP A 322 8.27 4.13 31.31
N SER A 323 8.36 3.92 29.99
CA SER A 323 7.29 3.28 29.21
C SER A 323 6.91 1.89 29.78
N ILE A 324 7.93 1.10 30.13
CA ILE A 324 7.78 -0.24 30.71
C ILE A 324 7.23 -0.18 32.14
N TYR A 325 7.88 0.62 32.99
CA TYR A 325 7.49 0.78 34.40
C TYR A 325 6.07 1.34 34.55
N GLN A 326 5.69 2.35 33.77
CA GLN A 326 4.34 2.92 33.77
C GLN A 326 3.29 1.90 33.30
N ARG A 327 3.63 0.97 32.40
CA ARG A 327 2.73 -0.14 32.01
C ARG A 327 2.58 -1.16 33.13
N ALA A 328 3.67 -1.50 33.82
CA ALA A 328 3.65 -2.38 34.98
C ALA A 328 2.82 -1.78 36.13
N LEU A 329 3.04 -0.52 36.50
CA LEU A 329 2.28 0.20 37.54
C LEU A 329 0.77 0.18 37.32
N ARG A 330 0.29 0.26 36.07
CA ARG A 330 -1.16 0.19 35.76
C ARG A 330 -1.77 -1.20 35.94
N ARG A 331 -0.96 -2.25 36.06
CA ARG A 331 -1.39 -3.64 36.20
C ARG A 331 -1.18 -4.15 37.63
N ASP A 332 -0.04 -3.83 38.23
CA ASP A 332 0.41 -4.27 39.54
C ASP A 332 1.42 -3.24 40.09
N PRO A 333 0.98 -2.31 40.96
CA PRO A 333 1.84 -1.28 41.53
C PRO A 333 2.99 -1.84 42.40
N GLU A 334 2.71 -2.85 43.22
CA GLU A 334 3.70 -3.43 44.15
C GLU A 334 4.74 -4.25 43.39
N GLY A 335 4.30 -5.13 42.49
CA GLY A 335 5.18 -5.89 41.61
C GLY A 335 6.01 -4.99 40.70
N ALA A 336 5.45 -3.86 40.22
CA ALA A 336 6.22 -2.88 39.46
C ALA A 336 7.33 -2.22 40.30
N GLN A 337 7.07 -1.86 41.56
CA GLN A 337 8.11 -1.32 42.46
C GLN A 337 9.21 -2.35 42.72
N GLN A 338 8.85 -3.60 43.03
CA GLN A 338 9.82 -4.68 43.24
C GLN A 338 10.68 -4.91 41.98
N MET A 339 10.05 -4.99 40.81
CA MET A 339 10.72 -5.10 39.51
C MET A 339 11.72 -3.96 39.28
N LEU A 340 11.34 -2.71 39.58
CA LEU A 340 12.23 -1.57 39.44
C LEU A 340 13.40 -1.62 40.43
N GLN A 341 13.15 -1.98 41.69
CA GLN A 341 14.19 -2.15 42.71
C GLN A 341 15.21 -3.21 42.30
N SER A 342 14.74 -4.40 41.85
CA SER A 342 15.59 -5.52 41.43
C SER A 342 16.27 -5.33 40.07
N SER A 343 15.86 -4.34 39.27
CA SER A 343 16.41 -4.13 37.93
C SER A 343 17.90 -3.72 37.93
N PRO A 344 18.66 -3.99 36.85
CA PRO A 344 20.05 -3.55 36.72
C PRO A 344 20.20 -2.08 36.31
N LEU A 345 19.11 -1.28 36.32
CA LEU A 345 19.15 0.13 35.93
C LEU A 345 20.03 0.97 36.86
N PRO A 346 20.70 2.03 36.34
CA PRO A 346 21.42 3.00 37.17
C PRO A 346 20.53 3.62 38.26
N ILE A 347 21.11 3.91 39.42
CA ILE A 347 20.40 4.53 40.56
C ILE A 347 19.72 5.85 40.17
N PRO A 348 20.33 6.78 39.41
CA PRO A 348 19.66 8.01 38.98
C PRO A 348 18.41 7.74 38.12
N THR A 349 18.49 6.77 37.21
CA THR A 349 17.36 6.32 36.40
C THR A 349 16.24 5.81 37.29
N LYS A 350 16.53 4.89 38.23
CA LYS A 350 15.52 4.38 39.19
C LYS A 350 14.84 5.49 40.00
N GLN A 351 15.63 6.45 40.51
CA GLN A 351 15.12 7.59 41.26
C GLN A 351 14.19 8.49 40.42
N SER A 352 14.55 8.78 39.16
CA SER A 352 13.70 9.56 38.26
C SER A 352 12.35 8.87 38.01
N LEU A 353 12.35 7.56 37.79
CA LEU A 353 11.10 6.80 37.55
C LEU A 353 10.17 6.79 38.78
N LEU A 354 10.73 6.66 39.99
CA LEU A 354 9.97 6.77 41.24
C LEU A 354 9.38 8.18 41.42
N ALA A 355 10.15 9.23 41.16
CA ALA A 355 9.67 10.61 41.23
C ALA A 355 8.56 10.90 40.21
N LYS A 356 8.69 10.41 38.96
CA LYS A 356 7.64 10.52 37.93
C LYS A 356 6.36 9.77 38.30
N ALA A 357 6.46 8.64 39.01
CA ALA A 357 5.28 7.92 39.49
C ALA A 357 4.54 8.73 40.56
N ALA A 358 5.23 9.14 41.63
CA ALA A 358 4.65 9.92 42.72
C ALA A 358 3.99 11.24 42.24
N ALA A 359 4.62 11.94 41.28
CA ALA A 359 4.05 13.15 40.69
C ALA A 359 2.72 12.92 39.95
N ARG A 360 2.51 11.74 39.36
CA ARG A 360 1.25 11.39 38.67
C ARG A 360 0.14 11.00 39.64
N ASP A 361 0.48 10.34 40.73
CA ASP A 361 -0.49 9.97 41.76
C ASP A 361 -1.05 11.23 42.43
N ASN A 362 -0.19 12.20 42.76
CA ASN A 362 -0.59 13.50 43.30
C ASN A 362 -1.50 14.30 42.32
N ALA A 363 -1.17 14.32 41.02
CA ALA A 363 -2.02 14.97 40.01
C ALA A 363 -3.38 14.26 39.84
N GLY A 364 -3.43 12.94 40.06
CA GLY A 364 -4.65 12.14 40.06
C GLY A 364 -5.52 12.31 41.31
N THR A 365 -4.95 12.74 42.44
CA THR A 365 -5.71 13.07 43.66
C THR A 365 -6.30 14.48 43.62
N ASP A 366 -5.55 15.49 43.18
CA ASP A 366 -6.07 16.87 43.05
C ASP A 366 -7.27 16.94 42.09
N SER A 367 -7.17 16.25 40.95
CA SER A 367 -8.25 16.18 39.96
C SER A 367 -9.49 15.36 40.39
N ARG A 368 -9.42 14.66 41.54
CA ARG A 368 -10.58 13.99 42.17
C ARG A 368 -11.17 14.76 43.35
N GLN A 369 -10.43 15.69 43.94
CA GLN A 369 -10.92 16.55 45.03
C GLN A 369 -11.53 17.87 44.52
N GLY A 370 -11.31 18.21 43.24
CA GLY A 370 -11.91 19.37 42.58
C GLY A 370 -13.30 19.13 41.96
N VAL A 371 -14.31 18.82 42.80
CA VAL A 371 -15.73 18.97 42.43
C VAL A 371 -16.48 19.67 43.58
N PRO A 372 -16.85 20.95 43.44
CA PRO A 372 -17.77 21.63 44.35
C PRO A 372 -19.24 21.23 44.11
#